data_AF-A0A133XNU3-F1
#
_entry.id   AF-A0A133XNU3-F1
#
_cell.length_a   1.000
_cell.length_b   1.000
_cell.length_c   1.000
_cell.angle_alpha   90.00
_cell.angle_beta   90.00
_cell.angle_gamma   90.00
#
_symmetry.space_group_name_H-M   'P 1'
#
loop_
_entity.id
_entity.type
_entity.pdbx_description
1 polymer ?
#
loop_
_entity_poly.entity_id
_entity_poly.type
_entity_poly.pdbx_seq_one_letter_code
_entity_poly.pdbx_strand_id
1 'polypeptide(L)'
;MNIRSIILPVIALTLGLPLSATADGFRDALDTPARQSPFAAKTLLNGVTNAGHRVVAVGQRGHIVYSDDAGKSWQQAQVPVSSDLVAVSFPTPAKGWAVGHDGIVLHSADGGATWARQLDGRGAGKIMTDFYAAQAAKGNLGAPEAAAALIDEAGRIAAQGAENPFLDVWFADENNGFIVGAFNLIFRTADGGKTWEPWYHRTANPNRLHFYAMRQVGNSLYLVGEQGSVQKLDAGGGRFVALETGYRGTFFGVTGSDGAVIVHGLRGHAFRSLDGGASWQKIETGLQDGVTGSSVCGEGRIVLVSQAGRMLLSDNSGASFRPVKLEQAVPASAVACLGRDVSVIAGARGVRAQAIQ
;
A
#
# COMPACT_ATOMS: atom_id res chain seq x y z
N MET A 1 31.50 54.35 72.32
CA MET A 1 31.49 52.94 72.71
C MET A 1 30.03 52.47 72.79
N ASN A 2 29.55 51.79 71.74
CA ASN A 2 28.55 50.71 71.78
C ASN A 2 27.93 50.52 70.38
N ILE A 3 28.36 49.43 69.77
CA ILE A 3 27.83 48.82 68.56
C ILE A 3 26.42 48.30 68.84
N ARG A 4 25.46 48.60 67.96
CA ARG A 4 24.26 47.77 67.79
C ARG A 4 23.97 47.61 66.30
N SER A 5 24.35 46.44 65.79
CA SER A 5 23.99 45.91 64.48
C SER A 5 22.48 45.75 64.36
N ILE A 6 21.89 46.30 63.31
CA ILE A 6 20.53 45.98 62.86
C ILE A 6 20.67 45.05 61.67
N ILE A 7 20.31 43.79 61.87
CA ILE A 7 20.23 42.75 60.84
C ILE A 7 18.93 42.97 60.07
N LEU A 8 19.02 43.29 58.78
CA LEU A 8 17.86 43.25 57.86
C LEU A 8 17.51 41.79 57.54
N PRO A 9 16.23 41.39 57.52
CA PRO A 9 15.83 40.08 57.04
C PRO A 9 15.83 40.07 55.50
N VAL A 10 16.57 39.12 54.93
CA VAL A 10 16.51 38.78 53.51
C VAL A 10 15.18 38.07 53.24
N ILE A 11 14.27 38.72 52.51
CA ILE A 11 13.07 38.09 51.96
C ILE A 11 13.51 37.31 50.72
N ALA A 12 13.64 35.99 50.86
CA ALA A 12 13.84 35.09 49.74
C ALA A 12 12.51 34.89 49.00
N LEU A 13 12.35 35.54 47.85
CA LEU A 13 11.20 35.38 46.98
C LEU A 13 11.33 34.04 46.22
N THR A 14 10.52 33.06 46.60
CA THR A 14 10.39 31.79 45.89
C THR A 14 9.40 31.94 44.73
N LEU A 15 9.87 31.68 43.51
CA LEU A 15 9.02 31.49 42.33
C LEU A 15 9.41 30.16 41.66
N GLY A 16 9.14 29.07 42.39
CA GLY A 16 9.11 27.74 41.82
C GLY A 16 7.69 27.43 41.37
N LEU A 17 7.34 27.78 40.12
CA LEU A 17 6.17 27.18 39.50
C LEU A 17 6.54 25.73 39.16
N PRO A 18 5.85 24.72 39.69
CA PRO A 18 5.98 23.38 39.12
C PRO A 18 5.37 23.45 37.72
N LEU A 19 6.21 23.40 36.68
CA LEU A 19 5.74 22.93 35.38
C LEU A 19 5.33 21.47 35.58
N SER A 20 4.07 21.25 35.93
CA SER A 20 3.41 19.97 35.67
C SER A 20 3.26 19.86 34.16
N ALA A 21 4.33 19.45 33.48
CA ALA A 21 4.22 18.88 32.15
C ALA A 21 3.40 17.60 32.33
N THR A 22 2.10 17.66 32.06
CA THR A 22 1.34 16.44 31.83
C THR A 22 1.99 15.79 30.63
N ALA A 23 2.64 14.64 30.86
CA ALA A 23 3.06 13.78 29.76
C ALA A 23 1.77 13.45 29.01
N ASP A 24 1.59 14.05 27.83
CA ASP A 24 0.48 13.72 26.94
C ASP A 24 0.61 12.22 26.70
N GLY A 25 -0.34 11.44 27.23
CA GLY A 25 -0.25 9.99 27.27
C GLY A 25 -0.04 9.43 25.86
N PHE A 26 0.56 8.24 25.75
CA PHE A 26 0.67 7.56 24.46
C PHE A 26 -0.70 7.49 23.79
N ARG A 27 -0.78 8.00 22.55
CA ARG A 27 -1.96 7.88 21.68
C ARG A 27 -1.61 7.00 20.50
N ASP A 28 -2.45 6.01 20.26
CA ASP A 28 -2.32 5.10 19.15
C ASP A 28 -2.36 5.87 17.81
N ALA A 29 -1.57 5.41 16.83
CA ALA A 29 -1.52 6.01 15.49
C ALA A 29 -2.88 5.95 14.77
N LEU A 30 -3.69 4.93 15.04
CA LEU A 30 -5.05 4.79 14.53
C LEU A 30 -6.02 5.85 15.08
N ASP A 31 -5.69 6.49 16.18
CA ASP A 31 -6.55 7.47 16.88
C ASP A 31 -5.90 8.87 16.93
N THR A 32 -4.82 9.07 16.17
CA THR A 32 -4.07 10.33 16.11
C THR A 32 -4.07 10.86 14.68
N PRO A 33 -4.67 12.03 14.38
CA PRO A 33 -4.63 12.62 13.04
C PRO A 33 -3.22 12.92 12.55
N ALA A 34 -3.02 12.83 11.23
CA ALA A 34 -1.77 13.21 10.60
C ALA A 34 -1.45 14.69 10.85
N ARG A 35 -0.22 14.98 11.32
CA ARG A 35 0.21 16.36 11.55
C ARG A 35 0.52 17.05 10.22
N GLN A 36 0.01 18.28 10.08
CA GLN A 36 0.33 19.13 8.93
C GLN A 36 1.81 19.52 8.95
N SER A 37 2.47 19.41 7.80
CA SER A 37 3.90 19.64 7.66
C SER A 37 4.23 20.24 6.29
N PRO A 38 5.02 21.33 6.24
CA PRO A 38 5.51 21.88 4.97
C PRO A 38 6.49 20.92 4.24
N PHE A 39 6.91 19.84 4.90
CA PHE A 39 7.80 18.82 4.35
C PHE A 39 7.08 17.53 3.95
N ALA A 40 5.75 17.45 4.02
CA ALA A 40 5.02 16.20 3.76
C ALA A 40 5.32 15.61 2.36
N ALA A 41 5.46 16.46 1.34
CA ALA A 41 5.82 16.03 -0.02
C ALA A 41 7.31 15.65 -0.19
N LYS A 42 8.13 15.84 0.85
CA LYS A 42 9.60 15.61 0.86
C LYS A 42 10.02 14.46 1.81
N THR A 43 9.07 13.87 2.55
CA THR A 43 9.31 12.72 3.44
C THR A 43 9.19 11.39 2.69
N LEU A 44 9.49 10.25 3.33
CA LEU A 44 9.26 8.94 2.72
C LEU A 44 7.78 8.78 2.31
N LEU A 45 7.57 8.58 1.01
CA LEU A 45 6.28 8.26 0.40
C LEU A 45 6.38 6.87 -0.25
N ASN A 46 5.41 6.02 0.05
CA ASN A 46 5.43 4.59 -0.28
C ASN A 46 4.64 4.29 -1.54
N GLY A 47 3.50 4.98 -1.74
CA GLY A 47 2.60 4.76 -2.88
C GLY A 47 2.29 6.05 -3.63
N VAL A 48 1.99 5.94 -4.92
CA VAL A 48 1.50 7.04 -5.75
C VAL A 48 0.55 6.50 -6.82
N THR A 49 -0.51 7.25 -7.10
CA THR A 49 -1.50 6.93 -8.15
C THR A 49 -2.12 8.21 -8.71
N ASN A 50 -2.91 8.08 -9.77
CA ASN A 50 -3.69 9.18 -10.34
C ASN A 50 -5.16 9.08 -9.92
N ALA A 51 -5.77 10.22 -9.60
CA ALA A 51 -7.20 10.44 -9.41
C ALA A 51 -7.70 11.33 -10.55
N GLY A 52 -8.00 10.75 -11.71
CA GLY A 52 -8.21 11.52 -12.94
C GLY A 52 -6.93 12.27 -13.33
N HIS A 53 -6.98 13.61 -13.35
CA HIS A 53 -5.80 14.45 -13.63
C HIS A 53 -4.94 14.75 -12.40
N ARG A 54 -5.48 14.55 -11.19
CA ARG A 54 -4.77 14.76 -9.94
C ARG A 54 -3.83 13.60 -9.65
N VAL A 55 -2.69 13.87 -9.05
CA VAL A 55 -1.79 12.84 -8.50
C VAL A 55 -1.96 12.79 -7.01
N VAL A 56 -2.01 11.59 -6.42
CA VAL A 56 -2.09 11.37 -4.99
C VAL A 56 -0.96 10.43 -4.56
N ALA A 57 -0.18 10.83 -3.56
CA ALA A 57 0.88 10.02 -2.97
C ALA A 57 0.67 9.84 -1.47
N VAL A 58 0.97 8.65 -0.96
CA VAL A 58 0.75 8.25 0.43
C VAL A 58 2.05 7.75 1.06
N GLY A 59 2.21 7.92 2.37
CA GLY A 59 3.42 7.48 3.06
C GLY A 59 3.33 7.52 4.57
N GLN A 60 4.47 7.80 5.20
CA GLN A 60 4.60 7.65 6.65
C GLN A 60 3.78 8.66 7.44
N ARG A 61 3.42 8.29 8.67
CA ARG A 61 2.75 9.15 9.64
C ARG A 61 1.42 9.73 9.14
N GLY A 62 0.68 8.96 8.35
CA GLY A 62 -0.57 9.37 7.71
C GLY A 62 -0.41 10.47 6.67
N HIS A 63 0.81 10.76 6.20
CA HIS A 63 1.00 11.74 5.14
C HIS A 63 0.37 11.26 3.84
N ILE A 64 -0.60 12.04 3.38
CA ILE A 64 -1.12 11.98 2.02
C ILE A 64 -0.91 13.36 1.41
N VAL A 65 -0.31 13.42 0.23
CA VAL A 65 -0.14 14.66 -0.54
C VAL A 65 -0.75 14.49 -1.92
N TYR A 66 -1.29 15.57 -2.46
CA TYR A 66 -1.85 15.58 -3.80
C TYR A 66 -1.40 16.80 -4.61
N SER A 67 -1.47 16.66 -5.93
CA SER A 67 -1.07 17.68 -6.89
C SER A 67 -2.07 17.76 -8.04
N ASP A 68 -2.50 18.98 -8.34
CA ASP A 68 -3.42 19.32 -9.44
C ASP A 68 -2.71 19.88 -10.67
N ASP A 69 -1.38 20.02 -10.62
CA ASP A 69 -0.57 20.66 -11.66
C ASP A 69 0.55 19.75 -12.21
N ALA A 70 0.25 18.45 -12.28
CA ALA A 70 1.15 17.40 -12.75
C ALA A 70 2.45 17.25 -11.93
N GLY A 71 2.35 17.40 -10.60
CA GLY A 71 3.44 17.19 -9.66
C GLY A 71 4.39 18.38 -9.48
N LYS A 72 4.02 19.58 -9.98
CA LYS A 72 4.82 20.80 -9.83
C LYS A 72 4.69 21.39 -8.43
N SER A 73 3.50 21.37 -7.86
CA SER A 73 3.20 21.76 -6.48
C SER A 73 2.36 20.70 -5.76
N TRP A 74 2.48 20.67 -4.43
CA TRP A 74 1.89 19.62 -3.60
C TRP A 74 1.17 20.23 -2.39
N GLN A 75 0.01 19.66 -2.07
CA GLN A 75 -0.78 20.01 -0.89
C GLN A 75 -0.93 18.77 -0.01
N GLN A 76 -0.86 18.93 1.31
CA GLN A 76 -1.13 17.84 2.25
C GLN A 76 -2.64 17.71 2.52
N ALA A 77 -3.15 16.48 2.47
CA ALA A 77 -4.54 16.16 2.74
C ALA A 77 -4.87 16.19 4.25
N GLN A 78 -6.16 16.18 4.57
CA GLN A 78 -6.64 15.92 5.94
C GLN A 78 -6.86 14.42 6.14
N VAL A 79 -6.14 13.84 7.10
CA VAL A 79 -6.12 12.39 7.35
C VAL A 79 -6.34 12.13 8.86
N PRO A 80 -7.31 11.29 9.24
CA PRO A 80 -7.72 11.13 10.64
C PRO A 80 -6.79 10.21 11.46
N VAL A 81 -5.77 9.64 10.83
CA VAL A 81 -4.81 8.71 11.44
C VAL A 81 -3.37 9.11 11.09
N SER A 82 -2.42 8.61 11.87
CA SER A 82 -0.99 8.79 11.66
C SER A 82 -0.28 7.45 11.44
N SER A 83 -1.03 6.41 11.08
CA SER A 83 -0.48 5.13 10.62
C SER A 83 0.30 5.30 9.33
N ASP A 84 1.32 4.47 9.11
CA ASP A 84 2.08 4.47 7.85
C ASP A 84 1.22 3.88 6.72
N LEU A 85 1.04 4.66 5.65
CA LEU A 85 0.30 4.26 4.46
C LEU A 85 1.24 3.73 3.39
N VAL A 86 0.82 2.68 2.69
CA VAL A 86 1.69 1.93 1.76
C VAL A 86 1.17 1.90 0.33
N ALA A 87 -0.16 1.90 0.14
CA ALA A 87 -0.77 1.82 -1.18
C ALA A 87 -2.01 2.70 -1.29
N VAL A 88 -2.32 3.14 -2.51
CA VAL A 88 -3.46 4.01 -2.82
C VAL A 88 -4.01 3.67 -4.20
N SER A 89 -5.34 3.69 -4.34
CA SER A 89 -6.05 3.41 -5.59
C SER A 89 -7.22 4.38 -5.77
N PHE A 90 -7.44 4.84 -7.00
CA PHE A 90 -8.56 5.70 -7.39
C PHE A 90 -9.23 5.11 -8.63
N PRO A 91 -10.32 4.33 -8.48
CA PRO A 91 -11.09 3.84 -9.63
C PRO A 91 -11.90 4.95 -10.30
N THR A 92 -12.07 6.10 -9.64
CA THR A 92 -12.71 7.30 -10.21
C THR A 92 -11.89 8.54 -9.84
N PRO A 93 -12.09 9.70 -10.50
CA PRO A 93 -11.38 10.92 -10.13
C PRO A 93 -11.67 11.43 -8.71
N ALA A 94 -12.81 11.05 -8.12
CA ALA A 94 -13.25 11.56 -6.81
C ALA A 94 -13.09 10.52 -5.69
N LYS A 95 -13.43 9.26 -5.97
CA LYS A 95 -13.42 8.18 -4.96
C LYS A 95 -12.13 7.39 -5.02
N GLY A 96 -11.48 7.24 -3.86
CA GLY A 96 -10.24 6.50 -3.73
C GLY A 96 -10.06 5.86 -2.36
N TRP A 97 -9.17 4.89 -2.29
CA TRP A 97 -8.86 4.09 -1.10
C TRP A 97 -7.37 4.07 -0.84
N ALA A 98 -6.97 4.16 0.43
CA ALA A 98 -5.58 4.02 0.86
C ALA A 98 -5.50 3.01 2.00
N VAL A 99 -4.45 2.21 2.00
CA VAL A 99 -4.22 1.15 2.99
C VAL A 99 -2.81 1.21 3.55
N GLY A 100 -2.58 0.55 4.68
CA GLY A 100 -1.28 0.59 5.33
C GLY A 100 -1.11 -0.30 6.54
N HIS A 101 -0.13 0.10 7.36
CA HIS A 101 0.11 -0.45 8.68
C HIS A 101 -1.13 -0.28 9.58
N ASP A 102 -1.16 -1.04 10.67
CA ASP A 102 -2.29 -1.09 11.59
C ASP A 102 -3.60 -1.62 10.97
N GLY A 103 -3.51 -2.29 9.81
CA GLY A 103 -4.67 -2.81 9.05
C GLY A 103 -5.63 -1.71 8.59
N ILE A 104 -5.15 -0.46 8.46
CA ILE A 104 -6.00 0.68 8.11
C ILE A 104 -6.51 0.59 6.67
N VAL A 105 -7.79 0.97 6.50
CA VAL A 105 -8.39 1.29 5.20
C VAL A 105 -9.05 2.65 5.31
N LEU A 106 -8.56 3.60 4.51
CA LEU A 106 -9.11 4.94 4.36
C LEU A 106 -9.85 5.06 3.04
N HIS A 107 -10.88 5.90 3.02
CA HIS A 107 -11.62 6.27 1.82
C HIS A 107 -11.69 7.79 1.67
N SER A 108 -11.56 8.26 0.44
CA SER A 108 -11.76 9.65 0.04
C SER A 108 -12.91 9.72 -0.97
N ALA A 109 -13.70 10.80 -0.92
CA ALA A 109 -14.77 11.08 -1.87
C ALA A 109 -14.56 12.40 -2.65
N ASP A 110 -13.40 13.04 -2.48
CA ASP A 110 -13.09 14.38 -3.01
C ASP A 110 -11.74 14.46 -3.74
N GLY A 111 -11.31 13.33 -4.30
CA GLY A 111 -10.05 13.22 -5.05
C GLY A 111 -8.83 13.23 -4.14
N GLY A 112 -8.95 12.75 -2.90
CA GLY A 112 -7.84 12.60 -1.96
C GLY A 112 -7.52 13.83 -1.13
N ALA A 113 -8.38 14.86 -1.12
CA ALA A 113 -8.18 16.05 -0.29
C ALA A 113 -8.56 15.79 1.18
N THR A 114 -9.60 15.00 1.42
CA THR A 114 -10.00 14.51 2.75
C THR A 114 -10.20 13.00 2.75
N TRP A 115 -9.95 12.38 3.91
CA TRP A 115 -10.01 10.94 4.11
C TRP A 115 -10.79 10.58 5.37
N ALA A 116 -11.51 9.46 5.32
CA ALA A 116 -12.23 8.89 6.44
C ALA A 116 -11.82 7.42 6.64
N ARG A 117 -11.71 6.97 7.89
CA ARG A 117 -11.47 5.57 8.25
C ARG A 117 -12.70 4.73 7.93
N GLN A 118 -12.55 3.71 7.08
CA GLN A 118 -13.57 2.69 6.81
C GLN A 118 -13.35 1.41 7.62
N LEU A 119 -12.09 1.00 7.79
CA LEU A 119 -11.68 -0.19 8.52
C LEU A 119 -10.32 0.05 9.17
N ASP A 120 -10.04 -0.67 10.24
CA ASP A 120 -8.70 -0.82 10.82
C ASP A 120 -8.46 -2.28 11.24
N GLY A 121 -7.25 -2.61 11.66
CA GLY A 121 -6.88 -3.97 12.04
C GLY A 121 -7.67 -4.52 13.24
N ARG A 122 -8.16 -3.64 14.14
CA ARG A 122 -9.03 -4.03 15.26
C ARG A 122 -10.37 -4.55 14.73
N GLY A 123 -10.93 -3.86 13.74
CA GLY A 123 -12.14 -4.28 13.04
C GLY A 123 -11.95 -5.50 12.14
N ALA A 124 -10.82 -5.58 11.44
CA ALA A 124 -10.55 -6.64 10.46
C ALA A 124 -10.55 -8.04 11.11
N GLY A 125 -9.89 -8.19 12.26
CA GLY A 125 -9.90 -9.45 13.02
C GLY A 125 -11.30 -9.88 13.44
N LYS A 126 -12.11 -8.94 13.94
CA LYS A 126 -13.51 -9.21 14.32
C LYS A 126 -14.36 -9.65 13.12
N ILE A 127 -14.20 -8.98 11.97
CA ILE A 127 -14.91 -9.37 10.73
C ILE A 127 -14.56 -10.81 10.37
N MET A 128 -13.28 -11.22 10.48
CA MET A 128 -12.88 -12.59 10.20
C MET A 128 -13.51 -13.59 11.15
N THR A 129 -13.49 -13.35 12.47
CA THR A 129 -14.06 -14.28 13.44
C THR A 129 -15.56 -14.46 13.22
N ASP A 130 -16.29 -13.36 13.04
CA ASP A 130 -17.73 -13.40 12.82
C ASP A 130 -18.07 -14.12 11.51
N PHE A 131 -17.34 -13.81 10.44
CA PHE A 131 -17.56 -14.42 9.13
C PHE A 131 -17.31 -15.92 9.16
N TYR A 132 -16.16 -16.38 9.65
CA TYR A 132 -15.81 -17.80 9.61
C TYR A 132 -16.67 -18.64 10.54
N ALA A 133 -17.04 -18.12 11.72
CA ALA A 133 -18.02 -18.79 12.59
C ALA A 133 -19.37 -18.96 11.87
N ALA A 134 -19.87 -17.90 11.22
CA ALA A 134 -21.14 -17.94 10.49
C ALA A 134 -21.10 -18.87 9.28
N GLN A 135 -20.00 -18.92 8.53
CA GLN A 135 -19.86 -19.82 7.39
C GLN A 135 -19.68 -21.28 7.81
N ALA A 136 -18.97 -21.55 8.91
CA ALA A 136 -18.85 -22.89 9.47
C ALA A 136 -20.21 -23.44 9.92
N ALA A 137 -21.02 -22.63 10.61
CA ALA A 137 -22.36 -23.01 11.03
C ALA A 137 -23.29 -23.36 9.85
N LYS A 138 -23.02 -22.80 8.67
CA LYS A 138 -23.75 -23.08 7.42
C LYS A 138 -23.19 -24.27 6.63
N GLY A 139 -22.05 -24.84 7.04
CA GLY A 139 -21.36 -25.89 6.28
C GLY A 139 -20.65 -25.41 5.00
N ASN A 140 -20.42 -24.09 4.86
CA ASN A 140 -19.87 -23.50 3.65
C ASN A 140 -18.33 -23.57 3.55
N LEU A 141 -17.65 -24.10 4.56
CA LEU A 141 -16.18 -24.12 4.67
C LEU A 141 -15.57 -25.52 4.40
N GLY A 142 -16.36 -26.45 3.86
CA GLY A 142 -15.90 -27.80 3.59
C GLY A 142 -15.83 -28.67 4.85
N ALA A 143 -14.75 -29.44 5.00
CA ALA A 143 -14.58 -30.38 6.11
C ALA A 143 -14.54 -29.65 7.48
N PRO A 144 -15.10 -30.24 8.55
CA PRO A 144 -15.11 -29.62 9.88
C PRO A 144 -13.74 -29.19 10.39
N GLU A 145 -12.69 -29.96 10.11
CA GLU A 145 -11.31 -29.66 10.51
C GLU A 145 -10.76 -28.44 9.79
N ALA A 146 -11.08 -28.28 8.50
CA ALA A 146 -10.69 -27.11 7.72
C ALA A 146 -11.44 -25.85 8.19
N ALA A 147 -12.73 -25.99 8.53
CA ALA A 147 -13.52 -24.91 9.10
C ALA A 147 -12.98 -24.48 10.47
N ALA A 148 -12.65 -25.43 11.35
CA ALA A 148 -12.06 -25.16 12.65
C ALA A 148 -10.71 -24.43 12.54
N ALA A 149 -9.83 -24.88 11.63
CA ALA A 149 -8.54 -24.21 11.39
C ALA A 149 -8.69 -22.75 10.93
N LEU A 150 -9.72 -22.44 10.11
CA LEU A 150 -10.03 -21.06 9.70
C LEU A 150 -10.55 -20.21 10.86
N ILE A 151 -11.40 -20.78 11.73
CA ILE A 151 -11.90 -20.09 12.93
C ILE A 151 -10.74 -19.79 13.89
N ASP A 152 -9.86 -20.77 14.14
CA ASP A 152 -8.71 -20.61 15.01
C ASP A 152 -7.74 -19.54 14.47
N GLU A 153 -7.50 -19.53 13.16
CA GLU A 153 -6.70 -18.48 12.52
C GLU A 153 -7.35 -17.09 12.65
N ALA A 154 -8.65 -16.98 12.39
CA ALA A 154 -9.37 -15.73 12.57
C ALA A 154 -9.28 -15.24 14.03
N GLY A 155 -9.39 -16.15 15.00
CA GLY A 155 -9.22 -15.84 16.42
C GLY A 155 -7.82 -15.34 16.77
N ARG A 156 -6.77 -15.95 16.19
CA ARG A 156 -5.38 -15.48 16.37
C ARG A 156 -5.16 -14.09 15.79
N ILE A 157 -5.65 -13.83 14.58
CA ILE A 157 -5.58 -12.50 13.94
C ILE A 157 -6.33 -11.47 14.77
N ALA A 158 -7.52 -11.80 15.29
CA ALA A 158 -8.29 -10.90 16.14
C ALA A 158 -7.58 -10.58 17.48
N ALA A 159 -6.93 -11.57 18.09
CA ALA A 159 -6.19 -11.39 19.33
C ALA A 159 -4.94 -10.50 19.19
N GLN A 160 -4.33 -10.46 18.00
CA GLN A 160 -3.23 -9.55 17.67
C GLN A 160 -3.68 -8.09 17.56
N GLY A 161 -4.97 -7.84 17.30
CA GLY A 161 -5.47 -6.48 17.08
C GLY A 161 -4.90 -5.87 15.80
N ALA A 162 -4.41 -4.63 15.89
CA ALA A 162 -3.95 -3.86 14.75
C ALA A 162 -2.48 -4.12 14.36
N GLU A 163 -2.02 -5.36 14.37
CA GLU A 163 -0.62 -5.68 14.02
C GLU A 163 -0.41 -6.00 12.54
N ASN A 164 -1.45 -6.48 11.85
CA ASN A 164 -1.30 -7.00 10.49
C ASN A 164 -1.58 -5.91 9.44
N PRO A 165 -0.58 -5.52 8.63
CA PRO A 165 -0.75 -4.48 7.62
C PRO A 165 -1.51 -5.00 6.39
N PHE A 166 -2.23 -4.09 5.74
CA PHE A 166 -2.58 -4.21 4.33
C PHE A 166 -1.47 -3.57 3.49
N LEU A 167 -1.02 -4.27 2.45
CA LEU A 167 0.15 -3.93 1.65
C LEU A 167 -0.22 -3.45 0.24
N ASP A 168 -1.41 -3.77 -0.26
CA ASP A 168 -1.91 -3.22 -1.51
C ASP A 168 -3.45 -3.12 -1.53
N VAL A 169 -3.95 -2.22 -2.36
CA VAL A 169 -5.38 -1.99 -2.59
C VAL A 169 -5.63 -1.87 -4.09
N TRP A 170 -6.68 -2.54 -4.55
CA TRP A 170 -7.11 -2.48 -5.94
C TRP A 170 -8.64 -2.41 -6.02
N PHE A 171 -9.14 -1.52 -6.86
CA PHE A 171 -10.56 -1.39 -7.16
C PHE A 171 -10.78 -1.44 -8.68
N ALA A 172 -11.77 -2.21 -9.11
CA ALA A 172 -12.22 -2.23 -10.50
C ALA A 172 -13.09 -1.00 -10.82
N ASP A 173 -13.91 -0.62 -9.85
CA ASP A 173 -14.85 0.49 -9.91
C ASP A 173 -15.08 1.02 -8.49
N GLU A 174 -16.03 1.94 -8.30
CA GLU A 174 -16.31 2.54 -6.99
C GLU A 174 -16.95 1.59 -5.94
N ASN A 175 -17.36 0.39 -6.34
CA ASN A 175 -18.04 -0.59 -5.49
C ASN A 175 -17.20 -1.86 -5.29
N ASN A 176 -16.50 -2.31 -6.33
CA ASN A 176 -15.83 -3.60 -6.37
C ASN A 176 -14.32 -3.45 -6.19
N GLY A 177 -13.79 -4.05 -5.12
CA GLY A 177 -12.36 -3.98 -4.84
C GLY A 177 -11.86 -5.05 -3.88
N PHE A 178 -10.54 -5.10 -3.76
CA PHE A 178 -9.79 -5.98 -2.88
C PHE A 178 -8.71 -5.19 -2.14
N ILE A 179 -8.44 -5.64 -0.91
CA ILE A 179 -7.27 -5.26 -0.13
C ILE A 179 -6.52 -6.54 0.22
N VAL A 180 -5.19 -6.50 0.16
CA VAL A 180 -4.32 -7.65 0.46
C VAL A 180 -3.17 -7.24 1.35
N GLY A 181 -2.58 -8.17 2.09
CA GLY A 181 -1.50 -7.84 3.01
C GLY A 181 -0.79 -9.02 3.65
N ALA A 182 -0.40 -8.81 4.91
CA ALA A 182 0.38 -9.78 5.66
C ALA A 182 -0.37 -11.08 5.91
N PHE A 183 0.37 -12.16 6.13
CA PHE A 183 -0.09 -13.50 6.49
C PHE A 183 -1.33 -14.01 5.75
N ASN A 184 -1.36 -13.90 4.41
CA ASN A 184 -2.50 -14.26 3.55
C ASN A 184 -3.79 -13.45 3.78
N LEU A 185 -3.71 -12.28 4.41
CA LEU A 185 -4.84 -11.37 4.52
C LEU A 185 -5.28 -10.90 3.14
N ILE A 186 -6.56 -11.13 2.86
CA ILE A 186 -7.26 -10.66 1.68
C ILE A 186 -8.72 -10.44 2.06
N PHE A 187 -9.24 -9.27 1.69
CA PHE A 187 -10.67 -8.96 1.81
C PHE A 187 -11.18 -8.43 0.48
N ARG A 188 -12.44 -8.73 0.20
CA ARG A 188 -13.18 -8.22 -0.94
C ARG A 188 -14.29 -7.29 -0.47
N THR A 189 -14.56 -6.24 -1.22
CA THR A 189 -15.78 -5.45 -1.10
C THR A 189 -16.53 -5.44 -2.43
N ALA A 190 -17.85 -5.33 -2.34
CA ALA A 190 -18.76 -5.17 -3.48
C ALA A 190 -19.69 -3.94 -3.30
N ASP A 191 -19.43 -3.11 -2.28
CA ASP A 191 -20.25 -1.96 -1.89
C ASP A 191 -19.43 -0.71 -1.54
N GLY A 192 -18.18 -0.65 -2.03
CA GLY A 192 -17.29 0.50 -1.85
C GLY A 192 -16.65 0.57 -0.46
N GLY A 193 -16.45 -0.59 0.16
CA GLY A 193 -15.83 -0.73 1.48
C GLY A 193 -16.76 -0.45 2.66
N LYS A 194 -18.09 -0.45 2.44
CA LYS A 194 -19.07 -0.42 3.55
C LYS A 194 -19.06 -1.77 4.28
N THR A 195 -18.88 -2.86 3.53
CA THR A 195 -18.61 -4.19 4.06
C THR A 195 -17.39 -4.81 3.39
N TRP A 196 -16.67 -5.62 4.16
CA TRP A 196 -15.47 -6.34 3.73
C TRP A 196 -15.65 -7.83 4.03
N GLU A 197 -15.61 -8.66 2.98
CA GLU A 197 -15.70 -10.11 3.07
C GLU A 197 -14.28 -10.71 3.15
N PRO A 198 -13.94 -11.48 4.19
CA PRO A 198 -12.70 -12.23 4.25
C PRO A 198 -12.60 -13.28 3.14
N TRP A 199 -11.50 -13.25 2.39
CA TRP A 199 -11.23 -14.18 1.28
C TRP A 199 -10.07 -15.14 1.58
N TYR A 200 -9.68 -15.25 2.85
CA TYR A 200 -8.51 -16.03 3.33
C TYR A 200 -8.45 -17.48 2.79
N HIS A 201 -9.59 -18.16 2.73
CA HIS A 201 -9.73 -19.55 2.24
C HIS A 201 -9.81 -19.66 0.71
N ARG A 202 -9.77 -18.55 -0.02
CA ARG A 202 -9.92 -18.47 -1.48
C ARG A 202 -8.61 -18.10 -2.17
N THR A 203 -7.49 -18.51 -1.59
CA THR A 203 -6.14 -18.31 -2.15
C THR A 203 -5.34 -19.62 -2.16
N ALA A 204 -4.38 -19.71 -3.07
CA ALA A 204 -3.40 -20.79 -3.13
C ALA A 204 -2.14 -20.43 -2.33
N ASN A 205 -2.28 -20.19 -1.01
CA ASN A 205 -1.19 -19.74 -0.13
C ASN A 205 -1.16 -20.52 1.21
N PRO A 206 -0.84 -21.83 1.18
CA PRO A 206 -0.89 -22.68 2.38
C PRO A 206 0.12 -22.27 3.47
N ASN A 207 1.21 -21.61 3.08
CA ASN A 207 2.25 -21.15 4.00
C ASN A 207 1.96 -19.77 4.60
N ARG A 208 0.81 -19.16 4.28
CA ARG A 208 0.37 -17.86 4.80
C ARG A 208 1.42 -16.77 4.57
N LEU A 209 1.96 -16.71 3.36
CA LEU A 209 2.93 -15.71 2.96
C LEU A 209 2.27 -14.35 2.70
N HIS A 210 3.06 -13.28 2.73
CA HIS A 210 2.60 -11.93 2.41
C HIS A 210 2.22 -11.81 0.93
N PHE A 211 1.16 -11.04 0.68
CA PHE A 211 0.85 -10.51 -0.64
C PHE A 211 1.32 -9.06 -0.74
N TYR A 212 2.02 -8.72 -1.83
CA TYR A 212 2.57 -7.38 -2.05
C TYR A 212 1.85 -6.58 -3.12
N ALA A 213 1.24 -7.23 -4.11
CA ALA A 213 0.53 -6.50 -5.15
C ALA A 213 -0.60 -7.30 -5.78
N MET A 214 -1.65 -6.59 -6.17
CA MET A 214 -2.78 -7.08 -6.94
C MET A 214 -3.12 -6.12 -8.07
N ARG A 215 -3.09 -6.57 -9.33
CA ARG A 215 -3.50 -5.74 -10.47
C ARG A 215 -4.28 -6.56 -11.50
N GLN A 216 -5.23 -5.90 -12.13
CA GLN A 216 -5.88 -6.42 -13.32
C GLN A 216 -4.96 -6.21 -14.53
N VAL A 217 -4.77 -7.28 -15.31
CA VAL A 217 -4.11 -7.23 -16.61
C VAL A 217 -5.02 -7.92 -17.62
N GLY A 218 -5.46 -7.18 -18.64
CA GLY A 218 -6.55 -7.63 -19.51
C GLY A 218 -7.82 -7.92 -18.69
N ASN A 219 -8.40 -9.11 -18.86
CA ASN A 219 -9.63 -9.52 -18.19
C ASN A 219 -9.38 -10.34 -16.92
N SER A 220 -8.16 -10.37 -16.40
CA SER A 220 -7.77 -11.24 -15.30
C SER A 220 -7.11 -10.46 -14.18
N LEU A 221 -7.44 -10.86 -12.95
CA LEU A 221 -6.87 -10.28 -11.74
C LEU A 221 -5.73 -11.16 -11.25
N TYR A 222 -4.56 -10.55 -11.05
CA TYR A 222 -3.35 -11.23 -10.61
C TYR A 222 -2.95 -10.75 -9.22
N LEU A 223 -2.38 -11.66 -8.45
CA LEU A 223 -1.93 -11.46 -7.08
C LEU A 223 -0.51 -12.03 -6.94
N VAL A 224 0.41 -11.25 -6.38
CA VAL A 224 1.81 -11.66 -6.21
C VAL A 224 2.29 -11.45 -4.77
N GLY A 225 3.30 -12.22 -4.37
CA GLY A 225 3.81 -12.19 -3.01
C GLY A 225 5.18 -12.84 -2.85
N GLU A 226 5.43 -13.33 -1.63
CA GLU A 226 6.71 -13.93 -1.26
C GLU A 226 6.94 -15.30 -1.91
N GLN A 227 8.21 -15.71 -1.91
CA GLN A 227 8.67 -17.04 -2.30
C GLN A 227 8.17 -17.52 -3.68
N GLY A 228 8.06 -16.60 -4.65
CA GLY A 228 7.63 -16.90 -6.01
C GLY A 228 6.11 -16.97 -6.20
N SER A 229 5.32 -16.62 -5.18
CA SER A 229 3.85 -16.65 -5.27
C SER A 229 3.35 -15.74 -6.39
N VAL A 230 2.77 -16.36 -7.42
CA VAL A 230 1.94 -15.70 -8.43
C VAL A 230 0.62 -16.45 -8.50
N GLN A 231 -0.48 -15.73 -8.44
CA GLN A 231 -1.81 -16.31 -8.49
C GLN A 231 -2.71 -15.49 -9.42
N LYS A 232 -3.71 -16.16 -9.99
CA LYS A 232 -4.71 -15.57 -10.88
C LYS A 232 -6.09 -15.91 -10.39
N LEU A 233 -7.02 -14.96 -10.41
CA LEU A 233 -8.42 -15.24 -10.13
C LEU A 233 -8.96 -16.18 -11.21
N ASP A 234 -9.57 -17.29 -10.78
CA ASP A 234 -10.14 -18.28 -11.68
C ASP A 234 -11.27 -17.70 -12.55
N ALA A 235 -11.59 -18.38 -13.65
CA ALA A 235 -12.62 -17.91 -14.58
C ALA A 235 -14.01 -17.78 -13.92
N GLY A 236 -14.28 -18.55 -12.86
CA GLY A 236 -15.51 -18.44 -12.08
C GLY A 236 -15.54 -17.25 -11.12
N GLY A 237 -14.42 -16.55 -10.91
CA GLY A 237 -14.32 -15.44 -9.98
C GLY A 237 -14.44 -15.86 -8.51
N GLY A 238 -14.24 -17.14 -8.19
CA GLY A 238 -14.46 -17.72 -6.88
C GLY A 238 -13.18 -17.88 -6.05
N ARG A 239 -12.01 -18.00 -6.68
CA ARG A 239 -10.74 -18.27 -5.98
C ARG A 239 -9.50 -17.92 -6.80
N PHE A 240 -8.43 -17.53 -6.11
CA PHE A 240 -7.11 -17.40 -6.71
C PHE A 240 -6.41 -18.76 -6.84
N VAL A 241 -5.95 -19.08 -8.04
CA VAL A 241 -5.20 -20.29 -8.39
C VAL A 241 -3.73 -19.97 -8.64
N ALA A 242 -2.83 -20.84 -8.20
CA ALA A 242 -1.39 -20.65 -8.35
C ALA A 242 -0.93 -20.76 -9.81
N LEU A 243 0.06 -19.95 -10.17
CA LEU A 243 0.75 -19.97 -11.46
C LEU A 243 2.25 -20.17 -11.21
N GLU A 244 2.83 -21.14 -11.91
CA GLU A 244 4.23 -21.52 -11.71
C GLU A 244 5.16 -20.71 -12.62
N THR A 245 6.02 -19.89 -12.00
CA THR A 245 7.06 -19.13 -12.71
C THR A 245 8.43 -19.83 -12.71
N GLY A 246 8.62 -20.83 -11.83
CA GLY A 246 9.91 -21.44 -11.54
C GLY A 246 10.84 -20.57 -10.67
N TYR A 247 10.47 -19.33 -10.37
CA TYR A 247 11.20 -18.45 -9.48
C TYR A 247 10.79 -18.65 -8.02
N ARG A 248 11.73 -18.53 -7.08
CA ARG A 248 11.50 -18.73 -5.63
C ARG A 248 11.72 -17.46 -4.80
N GLY A 249 12.04 -16.33 -5.42
CA GLY A 249 12.19 -15.06 -4.73
C GLY A 249 10.90 -14.27 -4.65
N THR A 250 10.89 -13.20 -3.86
CA THR A 250 9.71 -12.35 -3.68
C THR A 250 9.40 -11.50 -4.91
N PHE A 251 8.14 -11.48 -5.30
CA PHE A 251 7.60 -10.50 -6.24
C PHE A 251 6.99 -9.31 -5.47
N PHE A 252 7.35 -8.10 -5.87
CA PHE A 252 6.84 -6.86 -5.28
C PHE A 252 5.74 -6.22 -6.12
N GLY A 253 5.62 -6.57 -7.40
CA GLY A 253 4.61 -6.00 -8.27
C GLY A 253 4.19 -6.87 -9.44
N VAL A 254 3.03 -6.54 -9.97
CA VAL A 254 2.47 -7.06 -11.21
C VAL A 254 1.95 -5.89 -12.05
N THR A 255 2.17 -5.95 -13.35
CA THR A 255 1.72 -4.95 -14.33
C THR A 255 1.52 -5.61 -15.69
N GLY A 256 1.06 -4.88 -16.69
CA GLY A 256 0.95 -5.41 -18.04
C GLY A 256 0.24 -4.50 -19.02
N SER A 257 0.49 -4.73 -20.30
CA SER A 257 -0.18 -4.05 -21.42
C SER A 257 -0.36 -5.04 -22.56
N ASP A 258 -1.35 -4.80 -23.43
CA ASP A 258 -1.63 -5.61 -24.63
C ASP A 258 -1.76 -7.12 -24.36
N GLY A 259 -2.33 -7.48 -23.20
CA GLY A 259 -2.49 -8.86 -22.75
C GLY A 259 -1.22 -9.52 -22.20
N ALA A 260 -0.06 -8.86 -22.28
CA ALA A 260 1.17 -9.32 -21.64
C ALA A 260 1.14 -9.03 -20.14
N VAL A 261 1.37 -10.06 -19.32
CA VAL A 261 1.47 -9.95 -17.86
C VAL A 261 2.93 -9.94 -17.46
N ILE A 262 3.32 -9.02 -16.59
CA ILE A 262 4.67 -8.91 -16.05
C ILE A 262 4.61 -8.97 -14.54
N VAL A 263 5.41 -9.85 -13.94
CA VAL A 263 5.68 -9.86 -12.50
C VAL A 263 7.13 -9.47 -12.26
N HIS A 264 7.39 -8.69 -11.22
CA HIS A 264 8.73 -8.15 -10.93
C HIS A 264 8.99 -8.07 -9.43
N GLY A 265 10.26 -8.12 -9.04
CA GLY A 265 10.62 -8.07 -7.62
C GLY A 265 12.12 -8.16 -7.32
N LEU A 266 12.45 -9.03 -6.37
CA LEU A 266 13.74 -9.10 -5.70
C LEU A 266 14.93 -9.21 -6.68
N ARG A 267 15.98 -8.41 -6.45
CA ARG A 267 17.24 -8.41 -7.22
C ARG A 267 17.01 -8.33 -8.74
N GLY A 268 16.19 -7.38 -9.19
CA GLY A 268 15.99 -7.09 -10.60
C GLY A 268 15.20 -8.14 -11.39
N HIS A 269 14.67 -9.18 -10.75
CA HIS A 269 13.97 -10.25 -11.45
C HIS A 269 12.63 -9.75 -11.98
N ALA A 270 12.38 -10.02 -13.26
CA ALA A 270 11.09 -9.82 -13.90
C ALA A 270 10.80 -10.98 -14.85
N PHE A 271 9.52 -11.34 -14.97
CA PHE A 271 9.04 -12.40 -15.84
C PHE A 271 7.81 -11.93 -16.59
N ARG A 272 7.68 -12.36 -17.85
CA ARG A 272 6.60 -12.00 -18.76
C ARG A 272 5.84 -13.23 -19.19
N SER A 273 4.52 -13.13 -19.24
CA SER A 273 3.62 -14.12 -19.82
C SER A 273 2.77 -13.50 -20.93
N LEU A 274 2.54 -14.25 -22.00
CA LEU A 274 1.66 -13.89 -23.12
C LEU A 274 0.38 -14.74 -23.21
N ASP A 275 0.29 -15.78 -22.38
CA ASP A 275 -0.78 -16.78 -22.38
C ASP A 275 -1.58 -16.74 -21.07
N GLY A 276 -1.64 -15.55 -20.46
CA GLY A 276 -2.43 -15.32 -19.25
C GLY A 276 -1.85 -16.00 -18.00
N GLY A 277 -0.57 -16.35 -18.00
CA GLY A 277 0.17 -16.90 -16.87
C GLY A 277 0.47 -18.40 -16.95
N ALA A 278 0.18 -19.05 -18.08
CA ALA A 278 0.44 -20.47 -18.28
C ALA A 278 1.93 -20.77 -18.52
N SER A 279 2.64 -19.85 -19.17
CA SER A 279 4.10 -19.88 -19.31
C SER A 279 4.73 -18.51 -19.05
N TRP A 280 5.98 -18.53 -18.59
CA TRP A 280 6.72 -17.34 -18.17
C TRP A 280 8.11 -17.31 -18.79
N GLN A 281 8.48 -16.17 -19.37
CA GLN A 281 9.82 -15.89 -19.87
C GLN A 281 10.49 -14.86 -18.97
N LYS A 282 11.72 -15.14 -18.53
CA LYS A 282 12.52 -14.15 -17.79
C LYS A 282 12.85 -12.96 -18.68
N ILE A 283 12.69 -11.76 -18.14
CA ILE A 283 13.09 -10.50 -18.77
C ILE A 283 14.49 -10.11 -18.26
N GLU A 284 15.39 -9.76 -19.18
CA GLU A 284 16.70 -9.22 -18.84
C GLU A 284 16.59 -7.71 -18.54
N THR A 285 16.47 -7.37 -17.26
CA THR A 285 16.33 -5.97 -16.79
C THR A 285 17.67 -5.26 -16.64
N GLY A 286 18.78 -5.99 -16.49
CA GLY A 286 20.10 -5.45 -16.14
C GLY A 286 20.20 -4.92 -14.69
N LEU A 287 19.15 -5.05 -13.89
CA LEU A 287 19.13 -4.60 -12.50
C LEU A 287 19.67 -5.68 -11.55
N GLN A 288 20.30 -5.24 -10.46
CA GLN A 288 20.77 -6.12 -9.37
C GLN A 288 20.05 -5.80 -8.05
N ASP A 289 19.34 -4.68 -8.01
CA ASP A 289 18.51 -4.17 -6.93
C ASP A 289 17.03 -4.50 -7.18
N GLY A 290 16.22 -4.51 -6.11
CA GLY A 290 14.80 -4.88 -6.23
C GLY A 290 14.01 -3.91 -7.10
N VAL A 291 13.16 -4.44 -7.99
CA VAL A 291 12.16 -3.65 -8.71
C VAL A 291 10.99 -3.41 -7.77
N THR A 292 10.72 -2.15 -7.43
CA THR A 292 9.80 -1.77 -6.34
C THR A 292 8.47 -1.26 -6.85
N GLY A 293 8.45 -0.66 -8.05
CA GLY A 293 7.23 -0.08 -8.60
C GLY A 293 7.16 -0.22 -10.11
N SER A 294 5.94 -0.21 -10.62
CA SER A 294 5.68 -0.23 -12.06
C SER A 294 4.41 0.54 -12.39
N SER A 295 4.35 1.13 -13.58
CA SER A 295 3.15 1.77 -14.10
C SER A 295 3.04 1.58 -15.60
N VAL A 296 1.81 1.58 -16.10
CA VAL A 296 1.50 1.58 -17.53
C VAL A 296 1.19 3.02 -17.91
N CYS A 297 1.95 3.56 -18.85
CA CYS A 297 1.74 4.88 -19.42
C CYS A 297 0.85 4.80 -20.67
N GLY A 298 0.53 5.95 -21.26
CA GLY A 298 -0.17 6.01 -22.55
C GLY A 298 0.49 5.12 -23.62
N GLU A 299 -0.34 4.55 -24.50
CA GLU A 299 0.07 3.62 -25.57
C GLU A 299 0.68 2.30 -25.08
N GLY A 300 0.37 1.87 -23.85
CA GLY A 300 0.82 0.57 -23.34
C GLY A 300 2.30 0.51 -22.96
N ARG A 301 2.99 1.66 -22.92
CA ARG A 301 4.38 1.73 -22.43
C ARG A 301 4.46 1.37 -20.96
N ILE A 302 5.50 0.65 -20.56
CA ILE A 302 5.66 0.19 -19.18
C ILE A 302 6.90 0.81 -18.58
N VAL A 303 6.74 1.42 -17.41
CA VAL A 303 7.84 1.93 -16.60
C VAL A 303 8.07 1.00 -15.41
N LEU A 304 9.33 0.70 -15.13
CA LEU A 304 9.78 0.06 -13.89
C LEU A 304 10.68 1.01 -13.11
N VAL A 305 10.53 1.05 -11.79
CA VAL A 305 11.44 1.75 -10.89
C VAL A 305 12.00 0.79 -9.84
N SER A 306 13.19 1.11 -9.34
CA SER A 306 13.92 0.22 -8.44
C SER A 306 14.30 0.87 -7.11
N GLN A 307 14.67 0.03 -6.14
CA GLN A 307 15.10 0.46 -4.82
C GLN A 307 16.38 1.32 -4.86
N ALA A 308 17.24 1.15 -5.86
CA ALA A 308 18.41 2.04 -6.06
C ALA A 308 18.07 3.33 -6.80
N GLY A 309 16.79 3.56 -7.14
CA GLY A 309 16.35 4.74 -7.87
C GLY A 309 16.64 4.71 -9.36
N ARG A 310 16.74 3.51 -9.96
CA ARG A 310 16.87 3.34 -11.41
C ARG A 310 15.46 3.31 -12.02
N MET A 311 15.37 3.73 -13.27
CA MET A 311 14.14 3.68 -14.06
C MET A 311 14.41 2.96 -15.37
N LEU A 312 13.52 2.05 -15.74
CA LEU A 312 13.52 1.37 -17.03
C LEU A 312 12.20 1.65 -17.77
N LEU A 313 12.26 1.68 -19.09
CA LEU A 313 11.11 1.84 -19.98
C LEU A 313 11.04 0.69 -20.97
N SER A 314 9.82 0.21 -21.24
CA SER A 314 9.50 -0.71 -22.31
C SER A 314 8.42 -0.10 -23.22
N ASP A 315 8.68 -0.13 -24.52
CA ASP A 315 7.76 0.29 -25.59
C ASP A 315 7.16 -0.92 -26.33
N ASN A 316 7.36 -2.15 -25.82
CA ASN A 316 7.00 -3.40 -26.48
C ASN A 316 6.36 -4.41 -25.51
N SER A 317 5.45 -3.88 -24.68
CA SER A 317 4.66 -4.65 -23.71
C SER A 317 5.52 -5.56 -22.82
N GLY A 318 6.71 -5.07 -22.43
CA GLY A 318 7.64 -5.75 -21.54
C GLY A 318 8.59 -6.77 -22.16
N ALA A 319 8.63 -6.91 -23.49
CA ALA A 319 9.54 -7.85 -24.13
C ALA A 319 11.02 -7.46 -23.92
N SER A 320 11.32 -6.16 -23.85
CA SER A 320 12.62 -5.64 -23.44
C SER A 320 12.48 -4.30 -22.73
N PHE A 321 13.53 -3.92 -21.98
CA PHE A 321 13.59 -2.67 -21.23
C PHE A 321 14.89 -1.92 -21.53
N ARG A 322 14.79 -0.59 -21.64
CA ARG A 322 15.93 0.32 -21.73
C ARG A 322 16.02 1.20 -20.48
N PRO A 323 17.23 1.56 -20.00
CA PRO A 323 17.35 2.51 -18.91
C PRO A 323 16.92 3.91 -19.34
N VAL A 324 16.23 4.61 -18.43
CA VAL A 324 15.90 6.03 -18.56
C VAL A 324 16.88 6.83 -17.73
N LYS A 325 17.51 7.85 -18.33
CA LYS A 325 18.43 8.73 -17.62
C LYS A 325 17.63 9.66 -16.70
N LEU A 326 17.91 9.59 -15.40
CA LEU A 326 17.32 10.47 -14.40
C LEU A 326 18.33 11.57 -14.03
N GLU A 327 17.85 12.78 -13.75
CA GLU A 327 18.68 13.86 -13.21
C GLU A 327 19.24 13.49 -11.84
N GLN A 328 18.42 12.83 -11.03
CA GLN A 328 18.83 12.30 -9.73
C GLN A 328 18.24 10.91 -9.49
N ALA A 329 19.11 9.91 -9.38
CA ALA A 329 18.75 8.59 -8.90
C ALA A 329 18.53 8.65 -7.38
N VAL A 330 17.26 8.48 -6.98
CA VAL A 330 16.85 8.41 -5.56
C VAL A 330 16.00 7.17 -5.40
N PRO A 331 16.20 6.35 -4.35
CA PRO A 331 15.39 5.19 -4.05
C PRO A 331 13.90 5.45 -4.26
N ALA A 332 13.30 4.66 -5.14
CA ALA A 332 11.89 4.75 -5.50
C ALA A 332 11.12 3.61 -4.85
N SER A 333 9.94 3.93 -4.32
CA SER A 333 8.99 2.95 -3.77
C SER A 333 7.86 2.69 -4.77
N ALA A 334 7.40 3.74 -5.48
CA ALA A 334 6.30 3.64 -6.42
C ALA A 334 6.45 4.64 -7.57
N VAL A 335 5.71 4.39 -8.65
CA VAL A 335 5.64 5.24 -9.83
C VAL A 335 4.23 5.24 -10.41
N ALA A 336 3.77 6.38 -10.91
CA ALA A 336 2.53 6.53 -11.67
C ALA A 336 2.79 7.35 -12.93
N CYS A 337 2.28 6.93 -14.09
CA CYS A 337 2.38 7.71 -15.32
C CYS A 337 1.26 8.75 -15.43
N LEU A 338 1.59 9.98 -15.78
CA LEU A 338 0.66 11.03 -16.20
C LEU A 338 0.68 11.13 -17.73
N GLY A 339 -0.25 10.43 -18.36
CA GLY A 339 -0.30 10.35 -19.82
C GLY A 339 0.88 9.56 -20.39
N ARG A 340 1.45 10.05 -21.49
CA ARG A 340 2.54 9.38 -22.20
C ARG A 340 3.89 9.73 -21.55
N ASP A 341 4.27 11.00 -21.51
CA ASP A 341 5.68 11.40 -21.34
C ASP A 341 6.07 11.89 -19.94
N VAL A 342 5.16 11.83 -18.97
CA VAL A 342 5.44 12.23 -17.60
C VAL A 342 5.15 11.07 -16.67
N SER A 343 6.05 10.84 -15.72
CA SER A 343 5.82 9.97 -14.57
C SER A 343 5.96 10.77 -13.28
N VAL A 344 5.36 10.27 -12.22
CA VAL A 344 5.57 10.75 -10.86
C VAL A 344 6.15 9.61 -10.04
N ILE A 345 7.29 9.86 -9.42
CA ILE A 345 8.03 8.88 -8.60
C ILE A 345 7.90 9.28 -7.14
N ALA A 346 7.46 8.34 -6.29
CA ALA A 346 7.46 8.46 -4.84
C ALA A 346 8.55 7.56 -4.22
N GLY A 347 9.19 8.02 -3.15
CA GLY A 347 10.19 7.22 -2.44
C GLY A 347 10.83 7.96 -1.26
N ALA A 348 12.09 7.62 -0.98
CA ALA A 348 12.80 8.03 0.24
C ALA A 348 13.02 9.55 0.40
N ARG A 349 12.85 10.33 -0.66
CA ARG A 349 12.97 11.80 -0.64
C ARG A 349 11.70 12.50 -1.12
N GLY A 350 10.55 11.90 -0.88
CA GLY A 350 9.27 12.46 -1.28
C GLY A 350 8.84 12.08 -2.68
N VAL A 351 8.07 12.97 -3.28
CA VAL A 351 7.41 12.77 -4.57
C VAL A 351 7.86 13.82 -5.58
N ARG A 352 8.12 13.39 -6.82
CA ARG A 352 8.59 14.28 -7.90
C ARG A 352 8.07 13.84 -9.26
N ALA A 353 7.77 14.80 -10.12
CA ALA A 353 7.55 14.55 -11.54
C ALA A 353 8.88 14.26 -12.25
N GLN A 354 8.84 13.41 -13.26
CA GLN A 354 9.97 12.96 -14.07
C GLN A 354 9.52 12.78 -15.52
N ALA A 355 10.19 13.46 -16.45
CA ALA A 355 9.96 13.26 -17.87
C ALA A 355 10.46 11.87 -18.31
N ILE A 356 9.69 11.21 -19.18
CA ILE A 356 10.01 9.93 -19.82
C ILE A 356 10.39 10.26 -21.28
N GLN A 357 11.68 10.21 -21.61
CA GLN A 357 12.20 10.40 -22.97
C GLN A 357 12.64 9.07 -23.57
#